data_AF-A0A845PTX7-F1
#
_entry.id   AF-A0A845PTX7-F1
#
_cell.length_a   1.000
_cell.length_b   1.000
_cell.length_c   1.000
_cell.angle_alpha   90.00
_cell.angle_beta   90.00
_cell.angle_gamma   90.00
#
_symmetry.space_group_name_H-M   'P 1'
#
loop_
_entity.id
_entity.type
_entity.pdbx_description
1 polymer ?
#
loop_
_entity_poly.entity_id
_entity_poly.type
_entity_poly.pdbx_seq_one_letter_code
_entity_poly.pdbx_strand_id
1 'polypeptide(L)'
;ENYFTSSDKGFCAWQNSVYYGYKLHAVCTTDGIFTDFDVTQACVQDIHYLKDIKHLYQNCTILGDKGDLSIDYQRDLFTYNQINM
;
A
#
# COMPACT_ATOMS: atom_id res chain seq x y z
N GLU A 1 -28.94 3.95 -4.01
CA GLU A 1 -27.70 4.75 -4.09
C GLU A 1 -26.51 3.80 -4.09
N ASN A 2 -25.46 4.09 -4.85
CA ASN A 2 -24.27 3.24 -4.95
C ASN A 2 -23.29 3.65 -3.85
N TYR A 3 -23.22 2.89 -2.75
CA TYR A 3 -22.38 3.13 -1.57
C TYR A 3 -20.89 2.79 -1.78
N PHE A 4 -20.44 2.62 -3.03
CA PHE A 4 -19.06 2.21 -3.35
C PHE A 4 -17.98 3.21 -2.88
N THR A 5 -18.33 4.47 -2.60
CA THR A 5 -17.41 5.49 -2.09
C THR A 5 -17.66 5.91 -0.65
N SER A 6 -18.64 5.31 0.05
CA SER A 6 -18.89 5.63 1.46
C SER A 6 -17.80 5.07 2.37
N SER A 7 -17.54 5.72 3.50
CA SER A 7 -16.59 5.22 4.50
C SER A 7 -17.00 3.87 5.08
N ASP A 8 -16.01 3.05 5.43
CA ASP A 8 -16.22 1.73 6.05
C ASP A 8 -15.25 1.48 7.21
N LYS A 9 -15.43 0.38 7.95
CA LYS A 9 -14.57 -0.04 9.05
C LYS A 9 -13.38 -0.87 8.54
N GLY A 10 -12.17 -0.40 8.82
CA GLY A 10 -10.92 -1.11 8.63
C GLY A 10 -10.30 -1.54 9.95
N PHE A 11 -9.49 -2.60 9.93
CA PHE A 11 -8.69 -3.01 11.08
C PHE A 11 -7.20 -2.71 10.82
N CYS A 12 -6.56 -2.00 11.75
CA CYS A 12 -5.13 -1.77 11.72
C CYS A 12 -4.46 -2.75 12.68
N ALA A 13 -3.74 -3.73 12.13
CA ALA A 13 -3.06 -4.75 12.93
C ALA A 13 -1.97 -4.16 13.84
N TRP A 14 -1.22 -3.17 13.34
CA TRP A 14 -0.15 -2.50 14.10
C TRP A 14 -0.67 -1.81 15.38
N GLN A 15 -1.83 -1.18 15.28
CA GLN A 15 -2.46 -0.44 16.38
C GLN A 15 -3.49 -1.28 17.15
N ASN A 16 -3.67 -2.55 16.75
CA ASN A 16 -4.68 -3.48 17.27
C ASN A 16 -6.06 -2.81 17.48
N SER A 17 -6.52 -2.04 16.48
CA SER A 17 -7.72 -1.21 16.60
C SER A 17 -8.49 -1.10 15.28
N VAL A 18 -9.78 -0.81 15.40
CA VAL A 18 -10.71 -0.63 14.28
C VAL A 18 -10.90 0.86 14.02
N TYR A 19 -10.76 1.26 12.76
CA TYR A 19 -10.94 2.61 12.28
C TYR A 19 -12.17 2.67 11.37
N TYR A 20 -13.03 3.67 11.53
CA TYR A 20 -14.11 3.95 10.59
C TYR A 20 -13.74 5.17 9.76
N GLY A 21 -13.70 5.02 8.43
CA GLY A 21 -13.32 6.11 7.55
C GLY A 21 -12.66 5.63 6.25
N TYR A 22 -11.59 6.32 5.91
CA TYR A 22 -10.81 6.12 4.69
C TYR A 22 -9.33 5.90 5.03
N LYS A 23 -8.60 5.26 4.12
CA LYS A 23 -7.15 5.12 4.11
C LYS A 23 -6.58 6.01 3.02
N LEU A 24 -5.51 6.73 3.34
CA LEU A 24 -4.72 7.48 2.37
C LEU A 24 -3.47 6.67 2.02
N HIS A 25 -3.28 6.43 0.73
CA HIS A 25 -2.07 5.86 0.15
C HIS A 25 -1.32 6.97 -0.56
N ALA A 26 0.00 7.06 -0.35
CA ALA A 26 0.81 8.09 -0.99
C ALA A 26 2.20 7.57 -1.33
N VAL A 27 2.71 7.99 -2.49
CA VAL A 27 4.09 7.77 -2.91
C VAL A 27 4.83 9.11 -2.87
N CYS A 28 6.04 9.08 -2.33
CA CYS A 28 6.94 10.22 -2.35
C CYS A 28 8.34 9.85 -2.84
N THR A 29 9.06 10.84 -3.37
CA THR A 29 10.49 10.71 -3.64
C THR A 29 11.29 10.65 -2.33
N THR A 30 12.55 10.25 -2.42
CA THR A 30 13.49 10.27 -1.29
C THR A 30 13.72 11.68 -0.71
N ASP A 31 13.46 12.71 -1.51
CA ASP A 31 13.52 14.12 -1.10
C ASP A 31 12.21 14.59 -0.44
N GLY A 32 11.23 13.70 -0.28
CA GLY A 32 9.94 13.97 0.37
C GLY A 32 8.90 14.64 -0.53
N ILE A 33 9.08 14.61 -1.85
CA ILE A 33 8.10 15.18 -2.80
C ILE A 33 7.04 14.13 -3.09
N PHE A 34 5.77 14.41 -2.80
CA PHE A 34 4.66 13.54 -3.16
C PHE A 34 4.47 13.50 -4.67
N THR A 35 4.45 12.30 -5.24
CA THR A 35 4.29 12.07 -6.68
C THR A 35 2.93 11.50 -7.04
N ASP A 36 2.32 10.72 -6.14
CA ASP A 36 1.03 10.08 -6.36
C ASP A 36 0.31 9.83 -5.02
N PHE A 37 -1.03 9.82 -5.03
CA PHE A 37 -1.84 9.50 -3.87
C PHE A 37 -3.20 8.91 -4.28
N ASP A 38 -3.73 8.03 -3.44
CA ASP A 38 -5.07 7.45 -3.60
C ASP A 38 -5.79 7.36 -2.25
N VAL A 39 -7.12 7.41 -2.29
CA VAL A 39 -7.97 7.33 -1.09
C VAL A 39 -8.97 6.20 -1.24
N THR A 40 -8.88 5.22 -0.34
CA THR A 40 -9.76 4.05 -0.32
C THR A 40 -10.55 3.97 0.97
N GLN A 41 -11.63 3.18 1.00
CA GLN A 41 -12.33 2.90 2.26
C GLN A 41 -11.39 2.18 3.23
N ALA A 42 -11.58 2.36 4.54
CA ALA A 42 -10.67 1.76 5.51
C ALA A 42 -10.64 0.23 5.47
N CYS A 43 -11.68 -0.44 4.97
CA CYS A 43 -11.74 -1.90 4.81
C CYS A 43 -10.94 -2.43 3.61
N VAL A 44 -10.51 -1.57 2.68
CA VAL A 44 -9.78 -1.99 1.48
C VAL A 44 -8.37 -2.41 1.85
N GLN A 45 -7.94 -3.54 1.26
CA GLN A 45 -6.60 -4.08 1.45
C GLN A 45 -5.58 -3.36 0.56
N ASP A 46 -4.43 -3.06 1.15
CA ASP A 46 -3.37 -2.23 0.55
C ASP A 46 -2.72 -2.88 -0.69
N ILE A 47 -2.91 -4.20 -0.88
CA ILE A 47 -2.43 -4.97 -2.05
C ILE A 47 -2.97 -4.44 -3.40
N HIS A 48 -4.15 -3.82 -3.41
CA HIS A 48 -4.71 -3.27 -4.65
C HIS A 48 -3.89 -2.05 -5.10
N TYR A 49 -3.61 -1.14 -4.16
CA TYR A 49 -2.79 0.04 -4.41
C TYR A 49 -1.37 -0.33 -4.87
N LEU A 50 -0.77 -1.36 -4.25
CA LEU A 50 0.56 -1.84 -4.62
C LEU A 50 0.67 -2.32 -6.07
N LYS A 51 -0.40 -2.90 -6.63
CA LYS A 51 -0.42 -3.33 -8.03
C LYS A 51 -0.40 -2.12 -8.97
N ASP A 52 -1.21 -1.11 -8.66
CA ASP A 52 -1.35 0.09 -9.47
C ASP A 52 -0.04 0.89 -9.49
N ILE A 53 0.58 1.12 -8.33
CA ILE A 53 1.87 1.83 -8.27
C ILE A 53 3.00 1.05 -8.97
N LYS A 54 3.02 -0.29 -8.91
CA LYS A 54 4.03 -1.08 -9.63
C LYS A 54 3.94 -0.88 -11.14
N HIS A 55 2.73 -0.73 -11.68
CA HIS A 55 2.56 -0.44 -13.10
C HIS A 55 3.00 0.97 -13.49
N LEU A 56 2.84 1.95 -12.60
CA LEU A 56 3.24 3.34 -12.82
C LEU A 56 4.75 3.56 -12.68
N TYR A 57 5.40 2.79 -11.80
CA TYR A 57 6.79 2.99 -11.37
C TYR A 57 7.72 1.83 -11.79
N GLN A 58 7.65 1.42 -13.07
CA GLN A 58 8.36 0.22 -13.58
C GLN A 58 9.90 0.31 -13.58
N ASN A 59 10.46 1.52 -13.54
CA ASN A 59 11.91 1.76 -13.64
C ASN A 59 12.49 2.42 -12.37
N CYS A 60 11.89 2.20 -11.20
CA CYS A 60 12.45 2.66 -9.93
C CYS A 60 12.31 1.62 -8.81
N THR A 61 13.05 1.83 -7.73
CA THR A 61 12.96 1.02 -6.52
C THR A 61 11.91 1.62 -5.60
N ILE A 62 10.84 0.88 -5.35
CA ILE A 62 9.79 1.27 -4.39
C ILE A 62 10.18 0.73 -3.02
N LEU A 63 10.19 1.61 -2.01
CA LEU A 63 10.35 1.27 -0.60
C LEU A 63 8.98 1.34 0.07
N GLY A 64 8.56 0.26 0.71
CA GLY A 64 7.27 0.16 1.41
C GLY A 64 7.42 -0.43 2.81
N ASP A 65 6.38 -0.37 3.63
CA ASP A 65 6.40 -0.95 4.96
C ASP A 65 6.38 -2.49 4.88
N LYS A 66 6.93 -3.15 5.89
CA LYS A 66 6.89 -4.59 6.05
C LYS A 66 5.45 -5.14 6.06
N GLY A 67 4.48 -4.33 6.50
CA GLY A 67 3.05 -4.67 6.49
C GLY A 67 2.41 -4.69 5.09
N ASP A 68 2.99 -3.96 4.12
CA ASP A 68 2.53 -3.91 2.73
C ASP A 68 3.01 -5.12 1.91
N LEU A 69 3.99 -5.86 2.44
CA LEU A 69 4.48 -7.10 1.85
C LEU A 69 3.56 -8.25 2.25
N SER A 70 2.51 -8.49 1.47
CA SER A 70 1.77 -9.75 1.59
C SER A 70 2.73 -10.94 1.39
N ILE A 71 2.39 -12.10 1.96
CA ILE A 71 3.26 -13.27 2.05
C ILE A 71 3.73 -13.80 0.67
N ASP A 72 2.97 -13.48 -0.39
CA ASP A 72 3.33 -13.80 -1.77
C ASP A 72 4.31 -12.80 -2.39
N TYR A 73 4.26 -11.52 -1.99
CA TYR A 73 5.18 -10.48 -2.45
C TYR A 73 6.54 -10.50 -1.77
N GLN A 74 6.67 -11.16 -0.60
CA GLN A 74 8.00 -11.46 -0.05
C GLN A 74 8.83 -12.28 -1.04
N ARG A 75 8.23 -13.29 -1.69
CA ARG A 75 8.97 -14.13 -2.64
C ARG A 75 9.49 -13.34 -3.83
N ASP A 76 8.70 -12.44 -4.41
CA ASP A 76 9.14 -11.65 -5.57
C ASP A 76 10.23 -10.63 -5.22
N LEU A 77 10.17 -9.99 -4.04
CA LEU A 77 11.19 -9.01 -3.64
C LEU A 77 12.55 -9.68 -3.35
N PHE A 78 12.54 -10.85 -2.70
CA PHE A 78 13.75 -11.61 -2.39
C PHE A 78 14.30 -12.42 -3.58
N THR A 79 13.46 -12.73 -4.57
CA THR A 79 13.91 -13.47 -5.78
C THR A 79 14.50 -12.53 -6.82
N TYR A 80 14.07 -11.25 -6.88
CA TYR A 80 14.55 -10.32 -7.91
C TYR A 80 15.81 -9.54 -7.53
N ASN A 81 16.04 -9.30 -6.23
CA ASN A 81 17.28 -8.68 -5.77
C ASN A 81 17.93 -9.58 -4.73
N GLN A 82 19.14 -10.06 -5.04
CA GLN A 82 20.05 -10.79 -4.16
C GLN A 82 20.48 -9.92 -2.96
N ILE A 83 19.53 -9.54 -2.12
CA ILE A 83 19.80 -8.86 -0.86
C ILE A 83 19.78 -9.96 0.21
N ASN A 84 20.97 -10.49 0.49
CA ASN A 84 21.18 -11.32 1.68
C ASN A 84 21.08 -10.43 2.92
N MET A 85 20.48 -11.01 3.96
CA MET A 85 20.36 -10.43 5.30
C MET A 85 21.73 -10.23 5.96
#